data_AF-A0A383EFW5-F1
#
_entry.id   AF-A0A383EFW5-F1
#
_cell.length_a   1.000
_cell.length_b   1.000
_cell.length_c   1.000
_cell.angle_alpha   90.00
_cell.angle_beta   90.00
_cell.angle_gamma   90.00
#
_symmetry.space_group_name_H-M   'P 1'
#
loop_
_entity.id
_entity.type
_entity.pdbx_description
1 polymer ?
#
loop_
_entity_poly.entity_id
_entity_poly.type
_entity_poly.pdbx_seq_one_letter_code
_entity_poly.pdbx_strand_id
1 'polypeptide(L)'
;MIFATASIGVTMMIDIVRNNGITALEILILTLFTVAFSWIAIPFWNAVIGFVLTLIRRDPLSLGPALVLGRESRSGGSRTALVMPVRNEDPSRVTAGLRTMMRSLSKTGQAEQFD
;
A
#
# COMPACT_ATOMS: atom_id res chain seq x y z
N MET A 1 -12.12 -11.48 9.37
CA MET A 1 -11.44 -12.46 8.49
C MET A 1 -10.14 -13.00 9.09
N ILE A 2 -9.22 -12.14 9.54
CA ILE A 2 -7.95 -12.56 10.15
C ILE A 2 -8.16 -13.45 11.38
N PHE A 3 -8.99 -13.04 12.35
CA PHE A 3 -9.27 -13.86 13.54
C PHE A 3 -9.92 -15.21 13.21
N ALA A 4 -10.82 -15.26 12.23
CA ALA A 4 -11.48 -16.51 11.83
C ALA A 4 -10.50 -17.50 11.17
N THR A 5 -9.63 -17.02 10.29
CA THR A 5 -8.60 -17.86 9.65
C THR A 5 -7.49 -18.26 10.62
N ALA A 6 -7.09 -17.36 11.52
CA ALA A 6 -6.17 -17.68 12.61
C ALA A 6 -6.73 -18.78 13.51
N SER A 7 -7.99 -18.65 13.95
CA SER A 7 -8.64 -19.68 14.76
C SER A 7 -8.69 -21.02 14.03
N ILE A 8 -9.13 -21.08 12.77
CA ILE A 8 -9.20 -22.33 12.00
C ILE A 8 -7.82 -22.98 11.84
N GLY A 9 -6.79 -22.20 11.49
CA GLY A 9 -5.43 -22.70 11.35
C GLY A 9 -4.86 -23.26 12.67
N VAL A 10 -5.18 -22.61 13.80
CA VAL A 10 -4.80 -23.09 15.13
C VAL A 10 -5.53 -24.38 15.49
N THR A 11 -6.83 -24.51 15.23
CA THR A 11 -7.57 -25.75 15.53
C THR A 11 -7.04 -26.94 14.73
N MET A 12 -6.77 -26.76 13.43
CA MET A 12 -6.19 -27.81 12.60
C MET A 12 -4.83 -28.27 13.11
N MET A 13 -4.01 -27.34 13.57
CA MET A 13 -2.69 -27.68 14.07
C MET A 13 -2.74 -28.36 15.44
N ILE A 14 -3.70 -27.99 16.29
CA ILE A 14 -3.98 -28.70 17.55
C ILE A 14 -4.41 -30.14 17.25
N ASP A 15 -5.23 -30.38 16.22
CA ASP A 15 -5.67 -31.74 15.84
C ASP A 15 -4.52 -32.61 15.33
N ILE A 16 -3.59 -32.04 14.54
CA ILE A 16 -2.40 -32.75 14.04
C ILE A 16 -1.49 -33.18 15.19
N VAL A 17 -1.28 -32.28 16.15
CA VAL A 17 -0.43 -32.47 17.34
C VAL A 17 -1.07 -33.42 18.35
N ARG A 18 -2.40 -33.36 18.56
CA ARG A 18 -3.09 -34.20 19.54
C ARG A 18 -3.03 -35.70 19.27
N ASN A 19 -2.65 -36.14 18.06
CA ASN A 19 -2.69 -37.55 17.68
C ASN A 19 -1.72 -38.44 18.50
N ASN A 20 -0.70 -37.87 19.16
CA ASN A 20 0.28 -38.62 19.98
C ASN A 20 0.37 -38.17 21.46
N GLY A 21 -0.57 -37.34 21.94
CA GLY A 21 -0.54 -36.73 23.28
C GLY A 21 -0.07 -35.27 23.25
N ILE A 22 -0.14 -34.54 24.38
CA ILE A 22 0.39 -33.16 24.47
C ILE A 22 1.71 -33.21 25.22
N THR A 23 2.82 -33.18 24.50
CA THR A 23 4.16 -33.07 25.09
C THR A 23 4.58 -31.59 25.26
N ALA A 24 5.54 -31.32 26.15
CA ALA A 24 6.07 -29.96 26.33
C ALA A 24 6.69 -29.40 25.02
N LEU A 25 7.25 -30.29 24.18
CA LEU A 25 7.78 -29.95 22.87
C LEU A 25 6.68 -29.50 21.91
N GLU A 26 5.52 -30.16 21.92
CA GLU A 26 4.38 -29.77 21.09
C GLU A 26 3.80 -28.41 21.47
N ILE A 27 3.72 -28.11 22.77
CA ILE A 27 3.29 -26.79 23.23
C ILE A 27 4.25 -25.71 22.70
N LEU A 28 5.56 -25.98 22.71
CA LEU A 28 6.55 -25.07 22.15
C LEU A 28 6.35 -24.88 20.64
N ILE A 29 6.19 -25.98 19.88
CA ILE A 29 5.97 -25.92 18.42
C ILE A 29 4.66 -25.18 18.09
N LEU A 30 3.57 -25.47 18.79
CA LEU A 30 2.27 -24.80 18.64
C LEU A 30 2.38 -23.30 18.90
N THR A 31 3.15 -22.91 19.92
CA THR A 31 3.38 -21.50 20.26
C THR A 31 4.15 -20.80 19.13
N LEU A 32 5.28 -21.37 18.70
CA LEU A 32 6.08 -20.82 17.60
C LEU A 32 5.27 -20.71 16.31
N PHE A 33 4.50 -21.75 15.98
CA PHE A 33 3.63 -21.74 14.81
C PHE A 33 2.56 -20.66 14.90
N THR A 34 1.88 -20.53 16.04
CA THR A 34 0.81 -19.54 16.21
C THR A 34 1.33 -18.13 15.97
N VAL A 35 2.53 -17.83 16.49
CA VAL A 35 3.20 -16.54 16.28
C VAL A 35 3.57 -16.35 14.81
N ALA A 36 4.24 -17.34 14.19
CA ALA A 36 4.68 -17.25 12.81
C ALA A 36 3.50 -17.17 11.82
N PHE A 37 2.47 -17.98 12.03
CA PHE A 37 1.28 -18.01 11.20
C PHE A 37 0.50 -16.70 11.31
N SER A 38 0.33 -16.17 12.53
CA SER A 38 -0.32 -14.86 12.74
C SER A 38 0.44 -13.75 12.01
N TRP A 39 1.78 -13.78 12.07
CA TRP A 39 2.62 -12.81 11.37
C TRP A 39 2.43 -12.83 9.85
N ILE A 40 2.25 -14.01 9.24
CA ILE A 40 2.07 -14.17 7.79
C ILE A 40 0.62 -13.91 7.36
N ALA A 41 -0.35 -14.25 8.20
CA ALA A 41 -1.77 -14.05 7.92
C ALA A 41 -2.13 -12.56 7.74
N ILE A 42 -1.45 -11.66 8.47
CA ILE A 42 -1.68 -10.21 8.39
C ILE A 42 -1.37 -9.65 6.99
N PRO A 43 -0.13 -9.75 6.45
CA PRO A 43 0.19 -9.24 5.11
C PRO A 43 -0.55 -10.01 4.01
N PHE A 44 -0.82 -11.30 4.19
CA PHE A 44 -1.63 -12.09 3.25
C PHE A 44 -3.02 -11.48 3.08
N TRP A 45 -3.75 -11.23 4.17
CA TRP A 45 -5.08 -10.63 4.09
C TRP A 45 -5.05 -9.19 3.56
N ASN A 46 -4.02 -8.42 3.89
CA ASN A 46 -3.83 -7.08 3.34
C ASN A 46 -3.68 -7.13 1.81
N ALA A 47 -2.86 -8.07 1.29
CA ALA A 47 -2.68 -8.29 -0.13
C ALA A 47 -3.96 -8.77 -0.82
N VAL A 48 -4.71 -9.70 -0.21
CA VAL A 48 -6.00 -10.19 -0.74
C VAL A 48 -7.00 -9.04 -0.85
N ILE A 49 -7.13 -8.20 0.17
CA ILE A 49 -8.03 -7.03 0.14
C ILE A 49 -7.59 -6.06 -0.96
N GLY A 50 -6.31 -5.71 -1.04
CA GLY A 50 -5.78 -4.84 -2.10
C GLY A 50 -6.01 -5.40 -3.50
N PHE A 51 -5.83 -6.71 -3.70
CA PHE A 51 -6.09 -7.39 -4.96
C PHE A 51 -7.57 -7.36 -5.34
N VAL A 52 -8.48 -7.68 -4.40
CA VAL A 52 -9.93 -7.64 -4.63
C VAL A 52 -10.40 -6.21 -4.93
N LEU A 53 -9.89 -5.21 -4.21
CA LEU A 53 -10.19 -3.80 -4.47
C LEU A 53 -9.71 -3.38 -5.87
N THR A 54 -8.52 -3.82 -6.28
CA THR A 54 -7.99 -3.58 -7.63
C THR A 54 -8.86 -4.23 -8.70
N LEU A 55 -9.31 -5.48 -8.48
CA LEU A 55 -10.18 -6.21 -9.40
C LEU A 55 -11.53 -5.52 -9.58
N ILE A 56 -12.09 -4.97 -8.50
CA ILE A 56 -13.36 -4.22 -8.51
C ILE A 56 -13.16 -2.77 -8.98
N ARG A 57 -11.93 -2.37 -9.36
CA ARG A 57 -11.56 -0.99 -9.72
C ARG A 57 -11.99 0.02 -8.64
N ARG A 58 -11.77 -0.31 -7.38
CA ARG A 58 -12.05 0.56 -6.24
C ARG A 58 -10.74 1.01 -5.61
N ASP A 59 -10.59 2.31 -5.41
CA ASP A 59 -9.35 2.88 -4.89
C ASP A 59 -9.19 2.52 -3.39
N PRO A 60 -8.10 1.84 -2.98
CA PRO A 60 -7.87 1.47 -1.59
C PRO A 60 -7.69 2.68 -0.65
N LEU A 61 -7.38 3.89 -1.14
CA LEU A 61 -7.24 5.09 -0.31
C LEU A 61 -8.53 5.92 -0.17
N SER A 62 -9.46 5.82 -1.12
CA SER A 62 -10.62 6.72 -1.20
C SER A 62 -11.96 6.03 -0.94
N LEU A 63 -12.03 4.68 -1.00
CA LEU A 63 -13.29 3.90 -0.98
C LEU A 63 -14.33 4.33 -2.05
N GLY A 64 -14.02 5.33 -2.88
CA GLY A 64 -14.72 5.69 -4.10
C GLY A 64 -14.34 4.78 -5.27
N PRO A 65 -15.02 4.92 -6.43
CA PRO A 65 -14.54 4.36 -7.68
C PRO A 65 -13.06 4.72 -7.83
N ALA A 66 -12.22 3.81 -8.33
CA ALA A 66 -10.90 4.19 -8.78
C ALA A 66 -11.11 5.23 -9.87
N LEU A 67 -11.06 6.51 -9.46
CA LEU A 67 -10.78 7.60 -10.36
C LEU A 67 -9.45 7.19 -10.94
N VAL A 68 -9.52 6.61 -12.14
CA VAL A 68 -8.45 6.75 -13.12
C VAL A 68 -7.98 8.18 -12.89
N LEU A 69 -6.70 8.39 -12.58
CA LEU A 69 -6.05 9.69 -12.67
C LEU A 69 -6.08 10.19 -14.14
N GLY A 70 -7.17 9.92 -14.87
CA GLY A 70 -7.60 10.55 -16.08
C GLY A 70 -8.12 11.89 -15.66
N ARG A 71 -7.18 12.82 -15.50
CA ARG A 71 -7.36 14.19 -15.97
C ARG A 71 -8.71 14.78 -15.57
N GLU A 72 -9.14 14.60 -14.33
CA GLU A 72 -10.11 15.52 -13.76
C GLU A 72 -9.35 16.82 -13.61
N SER A 73 -9.47 17.64 -14.65
CA SER A 73 -9.28 19.06 -14.57
C SER A 73 -10.16 19.52 -13.41
N ARG A 74 -9.60 19.51 -12.20
CA ARG A 74 -10.16 20.13 -11.01
C ARG A 74 -10.23 21.62 -11.34
N SER A 75 -11.33 21.98 -11.99
CA SER A 75 -11.75 23.34 -12.25
C SER A 75 -12.12 23.94 -10.90
N GLY A 76 -11.11 24.43 -10.17
CA GLY A 76 -11.34 25.13 -8.90
C GLY A 76 -10.11 25.18 -8.00
N GLY A 77 -9.28 26.21 -8.19
CA GLY A 77 -8.54 26.89 -7.12
C GLY A 77 -7.38 26.17 -6.39
N SER A 78 -7.08 24.90 -6.66
CA SER A 78 -5.98 24.21 -5.98
C SER A 78 -4.62 24.61 -6.57
N ARG A 79 -3.88 25.46 -5.86
CA ARG A 79 -2.46 25.76 -6.15
C ARG A 79 -1.60 24.56 -5.73
N THR A 80 -0.86 23.98 -6.67
CA THR A 80 0.01 22.84 -6.45
C THR A 80 1.47 23.30 -6.45
N ALA A 81 2.14 23.20 -5.30
CA ALA A 81 3.54 23.59 -5.20
C ALA A 81 4.45 22.60 -5.95
N LEU A 82 5.31 23.11 -6.84
CA LEU A 82 6.33 22.32 -7.52
C LEU A 82 7.62 22.32 -6.69
N VAL A 83 7.84 21.24 -5.94
CA VAL A 83 9.03 21.08 -5.10
C VAL A 83 10.09 20.26 -5.82
N MET A 84 11.31 20.80 -5.91
CA MET A 84 12.49 20.08 -6.40
C MET A 84 13.45 19.84 -5.22
N PRO A 85 13.60 18.61 -4.71
CA PRO A 85 14.60 18.32 -3.70
C PRO A 85 16.01 18.48 -4.30
N VAL A 86 16.90 19.17 -3.58
CA VAL A 86 18.30 19.41 -3.97
C VAL A 86 19.22 18.89 -2.87
N ARG A 87 20.05 17.90 -3.19
CA ARG A 87 21.17 17.42 -2.37
C ARG A 87 22.43 17.31 -3.23
N ASN A 88 23.33 18.31 -3.10
CA ASN A 88 24.65 18.32 -3.74
C ASN A 88 24.62 18.31 -5.28
N GLU A 89 23.54 18.81 -5.91
CA GLU A 89 23.50 19.09 -7.35
C GLU A 89 23.92 20.52 -7.66
N ASP A 90 24.44 20.70 -8.89
CA ASP A 90 24.78 22.01 -9.43
C ASP A 90 23.51 22.90 -9.55
N PRO A 91 23.49 24.11 -8.95
CA PRO A 91 22.35 25.03 -9.04
C PRO A 91 21.88 25.33 -10.47
N SER A 92 22.81 25.36 -11.43
CA SER A 92 22.49 25.58 -12.85
C SER A 92 21.68 24.42 -13.44
N ARG A 93 21.96 23.18 -13.02
CA ARG A 93 21.24 21.97 -13.46
C ARG A 93 19.85 21.90 -12.84
N VAL A 94 19.73 22.24 -11.55
CA VAL A 94 18.45 22.28 -10.82
C VAL A 94 17.51 23.30 -11.46
N THR A 95 18.00 24.53 -11.67
CA THR A 95 17.19 25.61 -12.26
C THR A 95 16.82 25.34 -13.72
N ALA A 96 17.71 24.71 -14.50
CA ALA A 96 17.39 24.25 -15.85
C ALA A 96 16.30 23.16 -15.85
N GLY A 97 16.36 22.22 -14.91
CA GLY A 97 15.34 21.20 -14.69
C GLY A 97 13.99 21.82 -14.35
N LEU A 98 13.96 22.74 -13.39
CA LEU A 98 12.75 23.47 -13.00
C LEU A 98 12.15 24.27 -14.18
N ARG A 99 12.99 25.00 -14.93
CA ARG A 99 12.55 25.76 -16.10
C ARG A 99 11.98 24.86 -17.20
N THR A 100 12.53 23.65 -17.34
CA THR A 100 12.04 22.66 -18.31
C THR A 100 10.69 22.08 -17.87
N MET A 101 10.53 21.76 -16.58
CA MET A 101 9.25 21.33 -16.01
C MET A 101 8.18 22.41 -16.17
N MET A 102 8.51 23.67 -15.84
CA MET A 102 7.61 24.82 -16.05
C MET A 102 7.22 24.99 -17.52
N ARG A 103 8.18 24.92 -18.45
CA ARG A 103 7.89 25.01 -19.90
C ARG A 103 7.02 23.86 -20.39
N SER A 104 7.19 22.67 -19.84
CA SER A 104 6.35 21.50 -20.14
C SER A 104 4.92 21.71 -19.62
N LEU A 105 4.75 22.22 -18.40
CA LEU A 105 3.45 22.58 -17.83
C LEU A 105 2.76 23.73 -18.58
N SER A 106 3.50 24.73 -19.05
CA SER A 106 2.92 25.80 -19.89
C SER A 106 2.31 25.25 -21.18
N LYS A 107 2.88 24.19 -21.76
CA LYS A 107 2.31 23.54 -22.96
C LYS A 107 1.01 22.78 -22.68
N THR A 108 0.70 22.44 -21.43
CA THR A 108 -0.56 21.77 -21.07
C THR A 108 -1.71 22.75 -20.80
N GLY A 109 -1.44 24.05 -20.75
CA GLY A 109 -2.42 25.09 -20.44
C GLY A 109 -2.84 25.16 -18.97
N GLN A 110 -2.19 24.40 -18.08
CA GLN A 110 -2.54 24.31 -16.64
C GLN A 110 -1.51 25.01 -15.74
N ALA A 111 -0.55 25.75 -16.30
CA ALA A 111 0.55 26.35 -15.55
C ALA A 111 0.10 27.30 -14.42
N GLU A 112 -1.05 27.97 -14.55
CA GLU A 112 -1.59 28.86 -13.52
C GLU A 112 -2.05 28.14 -12.24
N GLN A 113 -2.10 26.80 -12.26
CA GLN A 113 -2.44 25.98 -11.09
C GLN A 113 -1.21 25.54 -10.29
N PHE A 114 0.02 25.86 -10.74
CA PHE A 114 1.26 25.42 -10.10
C PHE A 114 2.09 26.63 -9.65
N ASP A 115 2.61 26.58 -8.41
CA ASP A 115 3.47 27.60 -7.79
C ASP A 115 4.87 27.06 -7.45
#